data_AF-A0A1B6IQ05-F1
#
_entry.id   AF-A0A1B6IQ05-F1
#
_cell.length_a   1.000
_cell.length_b   1.000
_cell.length_c   1.000
_cell.angle_alpha   90.00
_cell.angle_beta   90.00
_cell.angle_gamma   90.00
#
_symmetry.space_group_name_H-M   'P 1'
#
loop_
_entity.id
_entity.type
_entity.pdbx_description
1 polymer ?
#
loop_
_entity_poly.entity_id
_entity_poly.type
_entity_poly.pdbx_seq_one_letter_code
_entity_poly.pdbx_strand_id
1 'polypeptide(L)'
;MATNDLWKDCAGWLTKCGVLRPDHKANWPDACLSDLAYTLRDGVLLCNLLNTIEKGCFDLKDVNQKPQMAQFLCLRNIKTFLQVCQDVFGLKESDLFEPSMLFDLTDFYRVLYTLSKLSNCPKVLKKNIPGFSIHKPRTSSQEDIYRNLNASEDAPPRTPLGDQVEYAHYDTHVHNEEIYQDLCSIDKKSTLPSQLPTASHSLEKRDYVINELVETEKNYVDVLATLQRCFMRPLGSILKDEDNRIIFMGIKELCEIHAGFHSQLRKVVAPGSSARLSEVFLNWREKF
;
A
#
# COMPACT_ATOMS: atom_id res chain seq x y z
N MET A 1 -0.50 -24.49 -32.90
CA MET A 1 -0.65 -23.03 -33.07
C MET A 1 -0.38 -22.41 -31.71
N ALA A 2 0.67 -21.61 -31.57
CA ALA A 2 1.05 -21.03 -30.28
C ALA A 2 -0.11 -20.20 -29.73
N THR A 3 -0.61 -20.55 -28.54
CA THR A 3 -1.43 -19.67 -27.73
C THR A 3 -0.59 -18.41 -27.49
N ASN A 4 -1.00 -17.31 -28.10
CA ASN A 4 -0.31 -16.03 -27.94
C ASN A 4 -0.65 -15.54 -26.53
N ASP A 5 0.16 -15.95 -25.56
CA ASP A 5 -0.01 -15.63 -24.14
C ASP A 5 0.31 -14.15 -23.93
N LEU A 6 -0.68 -13.26 -24.12
CA LEU A 6 -0.54 -11.80 -24.04
C LEU A 6 0.19 -11.33 -22.78
N TRP A 7 0.02 -12.06 -21.68
CA TRP A 7 0.68 -11.79 -20.41
C TRP A 7 2.19 -12.09 -20.45
N LYS A 8 2.66 -13.05 -21.26
CA LYS A 8 4.10 -13.30 -21.47
C LYS A 8 4.77 -12.18 -22.23
N ASP A 9 4.08 -11.58 -23.21
CA ASP A 9 4.58 -10.38 -23.90
C ASP A 9 4.75 -9.21 -22.91
N CYS A 10 3.78 -9.06 -22.00
CA CYS A 10 3.86 -8.08 -20.91
C CYS A 10 5.04 -8.36 -19.96
N ALA A 11 5.18 -9.60 -19.46
CA ALA A 11 6.30 -9.99 -18.59
C ALA A 11 7.67 -9.78 -19.26
N GLY A 12 7.78 -10.13 -20.54
CA GLY A 12 8.97 -9.89 -21.35
C GLY A 12 9.27 -8.39 -21.51
N TRP A 13 8.26 -7.55 -21.70
CA TRP A 13 8.43 -6.10 -21.75
C TRP A 13 8.86 -5.52 -20.40
N LEU A 14 8.25 -5.93 -19.28
CA LEU A 14 8.65 -5.52 -17.93
C LEU A 14 10.10 -5.90 -17.62
N THR A 15 10.55 -7.05 -18.13
CA THR A 15 11.95 -7.48 -18.03
C THR A 15 12.88 -6.58 -18.84
N LYS A 16 12.51 -6.21 -20.08
CA LYS A 16 13.26 -5.25 -20.90
C LYS A 16 13.33 -3.85 -20.29
N CYS A 17 12.28 -3.45 -19.56
CA CYS A 17 12.27 -2.21 -18.78
C CYS A 17 13.16 -2.27 -17.53
N GLY A 18 13.68 -3.44 -17.15
CA GLY A 18 14.57 -3.60 -16.00
C GLY A 18 13.88 -3.63 -14.64
N VAL A 19 12.54 -3.68 -14.61
CA VAL A 19 11.76 -3.75 -13.34
C VAL A 19 11.43 -5.17 -12.91
N LEU A 20 11.42 -6.10 -13.86
CA LEU A 20 11.30 -7.53 -13.59
C LEU A 20 12.65 -8.20 -13.87
N ARG A 21 13.12 -9.04 -12.95
CA ARG A 21 14.38 -9.75 -13.15
C ARG A 21 14.20 -10.90 -14.16
N PRO A 22 15.22 -11.23 -14.98
CA PRO A 22 15.14 -12.35 -15.91
C PRO A 22 14.86 -13.71 -15.24
N ASP A 23 15.30 -13.89 -14.00
CA ASP A 23 15.13 -15.11 -13.19
C ASP A 23 13.83 -15.14 -12.37
N HIS A 24 12.98 -14.11 -12.47
CA HIS A 24 11.73 -14.01 -11.73
C HIS A 24 10.73 -15.12 -12.12
N LYS A 25 9.93 -15.61 -11.16
CA LYS A 25 8.93 -16.69 -11.38
C LYS A 25 8.04 -16.44 -12.58
N ALA A 26 7.55 -15.21 -12.75
CA ALA A 26 6.70 -14.81 -13.88
C ALA A 26 7.35 -14.99 -15.28
N ASN A 27 8.67 -15.21 -15.36
CA ASN A 27 9.40 -15.49 -16.61
C ASN A 27 9.69 -16.99 -16.82
N TRP A 28 9.31 -17.86 -15.89
CA TRP A 28 9.60 -19.29 -16.01
C TRP A 28 8.73 -19.95 -17.10
N PRO A 29 9.20 -21.07 -17.71
CA PRO A 29 8.44 -21.75 -18.77
C PRO A 29 7.07 -22.26 -18.32
N ASP A 30 6.95 -22.65 -17.06
CA ASP A 30 5.77 -23.18 -16.38
C ASP A 30 4.94 -22.11 -15.66
N ALA A 31 5.32 -20.84 -15.74
CA ALA A 31 4.60 -19.74 -15.13
C ALA A 31 3.18 -19.61 -15.69
N CYS A 32 2.25 -19.21 -14.83
CA CYS A 32 0.86 -18.96 -15.19
C CYS A 32 0.51 -17.48 -15.17
N LEU A 33 -0.67 -17.14 -15.69
CA LEU A 33 -1.18 -15.77 -15.68
C LEU A 33 -1.24 -15.18 -14.27
N SER A 34 -1.63 -15.97 -13.27
CA SER A 34 -1.72 -15.56 -11.87
C SER A 34 -0.37 -15.14 -11.31
N ASP A 35 0.74 -15.76 -11.74
CA ASP A 35 2.08 -15.38 -11.27
C ASP A 35 2.40 -13.92 -11.61
N LEU A 36 2.12 -13.50 -12.85
CA LEU A 36 2.28 -12.10 -13.24
C LEU A 36 1.28 -11.22 -12.50
N ALA A 37 0.02 -11.64 -12.41
CA ALA A 37 -1.02 -10.84 -11.79
C ALA A 37 -0.74 -10.54 -10.31
N TYR A 38 -0.33 -11.54 -9.53
CA TYR A 38 0.11 -11.37 -8.14
C TYR A 38 1.39 -10.53 -8.01
N THR A 39 2.29 -10.60 -8.98
CA THR A 39 3.51 -9.77 -9.01
C THR A 39 3.18 -8.28 -9.16
N LEU A 40 2.11 -7.94 -9.87
CA LEU A 40 1.69 -6.55 -10.10
C LEU A 40 0.68 -6.03 -9.06
N ARG A 41 0.08 -6.94 -8.28
CA ARG A 41 -1.13 -6.71 -7.47
C ARG A 41 -1.02 -5.59 -6.44
N ASP A 42 0.18 -5.31 -5.92
CA ASP A 42 0.39 -4.27 -4.91
C ASP A 42 0.78 -2.90 -5.47
N GLY A 43 0.87 -2.79 -6.79
CA GLY A 43 1.23 -1.56 -7.50
C GLY A 43 2.69 -1.12 -7.38
N VAL A 44 3.53 -1.78 -6.57
CA VAL A 44 4.92 -1.34 -6.35
C VAL A 44 5.75 -1.45 -7.62
N LEU A 45 5.69 -2.60 -8.29
CA LEU A 45 6.41 -2.83 -9.54
C LEU A 45 5.95 -1.85 -10.63
N LEU A 46 4.64 -1.55 -10.67
CA LEU A 46 4.05 -0.60 -11.61
C LEU A 46 4.56 0.83 -11.38
N CYS A 47 4.63 1.31 -10.14
CA CYS A 47 5.23 2.60 -9.83
C CYS A 47 6.73 2.64 -10.18
N ASN A 48 7.46 1.58 -9.84
CA ASN A 48 8.90 1.49 -10.14
C ASN A 48 9.18 1.47 -11.66
N LEU A 49 8.26 0.91 -12.45
CA LEU A 49 8.30 0.96 -13.92
C LEU A 49 8.26 2.40 -14.42
N LEU A 50 7.32 3.21 -13.94
CA LEU A 50 7.20 4.61 -14.35
C LEU A 50 8.45 5.41 -14.00
N ASN A 51 8.97 5.26 -12.78
CA ASN A 51 10.19 5.94 -12.34
C ASN A 51 11.46 5.48 -13.11
N THR A 52 11.47 4.23 -13.60
CA THR A 52 12.56 3.72 -14.44
C THR A 52 12.51 4.32 -15.85
N ILE A 53 11.31 4.51 -16.39
CA ILE A 53 11.12 5.13 -17.71
C ILE A 53 11.41 6.63 -17.64
N GLU A 54 10.79 7.33 -16.70
CA GLU A 54 10.88 8.78 -16.53
C GLU A 54 11.17 9.12 -15.06
N LYS A 55 12.41 9.48 -14.75
CA LYS A 55 12.80 9.80 -13.37
C LYS A 55 12.08 11.06 -12.89
N GLY A 56 11.58 11.02 -11.65
CA GLY A 56 10.91 12.17 -11.03
C GLY A 56 9.49 12.43 -11.54
N CYS A 57 8.84 11.43 -12.14
CA CYS A 57 7.44 11.53 -12.57
C CYS A 57 6.42 11.56 -11.42
N PHE A 58 6.82 11.22 -10.20
CA PHE A 58 6.07 11.34 -8.95
C PHE A 58 7.06 11.38 -7.77
N ASP A 59 6.61 11.74 -6.56
CA ASP A 59 7.44 11.64 -5.36
C ASP A 59 7.46 10.19 -4.87
N LEU A 60 8.65 9.61 -4.70
CA LEU A 60 8.81 8.25 -4.18
C LEU A 60 8.16 8.05 -2.80
N LYS A 61 7.89 9.12 -2.06
CA LYS A 61 7.12 9.09 -0.81
C LYS A 61 5.66 8.69 -1.00
N ASP A 62 5.07 9.00 -2.16
CA ASP A 62 3.67 8.70 -2.48
C ASP A 62 3.43 7.18 -2.67
N VAL A 63 4.51 6.41 -2.84
CA VAL A 63 4.48 4.96 -3.10
C VAL A 63 5.01 4.19 -1.91
N ASN A 64 4.16 3.32 -1.36
CA ASN A 64 4.59 2.42 -0.30
C ASN A 64 5.33 1.21 -0.88
N GLN A 65 6.64 1.14 -0.68
CA GLN A 65 7.49 0.07 -1.21
C GLN A 65 7.31 -1.30 -0.51
N LYS A 66 6.61 -1.33 0.64
CA LYS A 66 6.35 -2.55 1.40
C LYS A 66 4.90 -2.54 1.91
N PRO A 67 3.91 -2.65 1.02
CA PRO A 67 2.50 -2.51 1.39
C PRO A 67 1.97 -3.71 2.18
N GLN A 68 2.71 -4.82 2.28
CA GLN A 68 2.34 -6.04 3.02
C GLN A 68 0.95 -6.59 2.67
N MET A 69 0.49 -6.39 1.42
CA MET A 69 -0.87 -6.69 0.97
C MET A 69 -1.98 -5.98 1.75
N ALA A 70 -1.66 -4.92 2.51
CA ALA A 70 -2.67 -4.05 3.08
C ALA A 70 -3.42 -3.38 1.92
N GLN A 71 -4.73 -3.65 1.84
CA GLN A 71 -5.58 -3.23 0.72
C GLN A 71 -5.44 -1.74 0.42
N PHE A 72 -5.48 -0.91 1.45
CA PHE A 72 -5.35 0.54 1.32
C PHE A 72 -4.02 0.96 0.66
N LEU A 73 -2.89 0.40 1.12
CA LEU A 73 -1.55 0.73 0.58
C LEU A 73 -1.38 0.26 -0.86
N CYS A 74 -1.91 -0.93 -1.19
CA CYS A 74 -1.88 -1.46 -2.55
C CYS A 74 -2.72 -0.59 -3.49
N LEU A 75 -3.95 -0.25 -3.09
CA LEU A 75 -4.83 0.61 -3.88
C LEU A 75 -4.24 2.01 -4.06
N ARG A 76 -3.57 2.57 -3.04
CA ARG A 76 -2.86 3.85 -3.16
C ARG A 76 -1.78 3.78 -4.23
N ASN A 77 -0.89 2.79 -4.17
CA ASN A 77 0.15 2.59 -5.17
C ASN A 77 -0.42 2.46 -6.60
N ILE A 78 -1.48 1.66 -6.77
CA ILE A 78 -2.15 1.48 -8.06
C ILE A 78 -2.75 2.79 -8.57
N LYS A 79 -3.41 3.57 -7.71
CA LYS A 79 -3.96 4.89 -8.06
C LYS A 79 -2.85 5.85 -8.50
N THR A 80 -1.73 5.90 -7.75
CA THR A 80 -0.57 6.73 -8.13
C THR A 80 -0.04 6.33 -9.50
N PHE A 81 0.08 5.03 -9.79
CA PHE A 81 0.48 4.55 -11.12
C PHE A 81 -0.47 5.05 -12.22
N LEU A 82 -1.78 4.93 -12.02
CA LEU A 82 -2.79 5.34 -13.01
C LEU A 82 -2.78 6.86 -13.22
N GLN A 83 -2.67 7.64 -12.15
CA GLN A 83 -2.60 9.10 -12.21
C GLN A 83 -1.38 9.56 -13.02
N VAL A 84 -0.21 9.00 -12.75
CA VAL A 84 1.02 9.33 -13.48
C VAL A 84 0.93 8.89 -14.95
N CYS A 85 0.30 7.74 -15.24
CA CYS A 85 0.03 7.31 -16.61
C CYS A 85 -0.80 8.35 -17.38
N GLN A 86 -1.79 8.96 -16.75
CA GLN A 86 -2.60 10.02 -17.34
C GLN A 86 -1.82 11.32 -17.48
N ASP A 87 -1.31 11.87 -16.38
CA ASP A 87 -0.75 13.22 -16.32
C ASP A 87 0.61 13.34 -17.01
N VAL A 88 1.46 12.33 -16.82
CA VAL A 88 2.85 12.38 -17.29
C VAL A 88 3.00 11.63 -18.61
N PHE A 89 2.35 10.48 -18.77
CA PHE A 89 2.49 9.65 -19.97
C PHE A 89 1.40 9.90 -21.02
N GLY A 90 0.38 10.70 -20.70
CA GLY A 90 -0.64 11.14 -21.66
C GLY A 90 -1.60 10.04 -22.10
N LEU A 91 -1.81 9.02 -21.26
CA LEU A 91 -2.82 7.99 -21.54
C LEU A 91 -4.22 8.58 -21.36
N LYS A 92 -5.15 8.13 -22.20
CA LYS A 92 -6.56 8.50 -22.06
C LYS A 92 -7.16 7.72 -20.90
N GLU A 93 -8.10 8.32 -20.19
CA GLU A 93 -8.88 7.65 -19.14
C GLU A 93 -9.56 6.37 -19.66
N SER A 94 -10.08 6.40 -20.89
CA SER A 94 -10.67 5.24 -21.57
C SER A 94 -9.68 4.13 -21.90
N ASP A 95 -8.38 4.34 -21.69
CA ASP A 95 -7.34 3.32 -21.81
C ASP A 95 -6.84 2.78 -20.46
N LEU A 96 -7.32 3.33 -19.34
CA LEU A 96 -6.93 2.93 -17.98
C LEU A 96 -7.85 1.81 -17.43
N PHE A 97 -7.32 1.04 -16.48
CA PHE A 97 -8.08 0.10 -15.66
C PHE A 97 -8.49 0.76 -14.33
N GLU A 98 -9.50 0.22 -13.66
CA GLU A 98 -9.88 0.65 -12.31
C GLU A 98 -9.03 -0.07 -11.25
N PRO A 99 -8.62 0.57 -10.14
CA PRO A 99 -7.73 -0.06 -9.15
C PRO A 99 -8.17 -1.45 -8.65
N SER A 100 -9.48 -1.66 -8.48
CA SER A 100 -10.07 -2.94 -8.09
C SER A 100 -9.83 -4.05 -9.12
N MET A 101 -9.77 -3.74 -10.42
CA MET A 101 -9.53 -4.72 -11.49
C MET A 101 -8.21 -5.48 -11.32
N LEU A 102 -7.19 -4.79 -10.82
CA LEU A 102 -5.90 -5.39 -10.49
C LEU A 102 -5.87 -5.95 -9.06
N PHE A 103 -6.35 -5.19 -8.07
CA PHE A 103 -6.25 -5.64 -6.68
C PHE A 103 -7.12 -6.88 -6.38
N ASP A 104 -8.34 -6.90 -6.90
CA ASP A 104 -9.30 -8.01 -6.77
C ASP A 104 -9.21 -9.02 -7.92
N LEU A 105 -8.30 -8.80 -8.88
CA LEU A 105 -8.07 -9.67 -10.04
C LEU A 105 -9.36 -10.01 -10.82
N THR A 106 -10.26 -9.03 -10.94
CA THR A 106 -11.56 -9.19 -11.60
C THR A 106 -11.45 -9.04 -13.12
N ASP A 107 -10.56 -8.17 -13.60
CA ASP A 107 -10.30 -7.96 -15.03
C ASP A 107 -8.82 -7.64 -15.29
N PHE A 108 -8.01 -8.69 -15.35
CA PHE A 108 -6.58 -8.55 -15.62
C PHE A 108 -6.29 -8.25 -17.10
N TYR A 109 -7.23 -8.54 -18.00
CA TYR A 109 -7.08 -8.18 -19.41
C TYR A 109 -7.01 -6.66 -19.57
N ARG A 110 -7.87 -5.93 -18.85
CA ARG A 110 -7.84 -4.46 -18.84
C ARG A 110 -6.51 -3.91 -18.33
N VAL A 111 -5.89 -4.55 -17.34
CA VAL A 111 -4.55 -4.20 -16.86
C VAL A 111 -3.49 -4.37 -17.95
N LEU A 112 -3.50 -5.52 -18.65
CA LEU A 112 -2.60 -5.78 -19.77
C LEU A 112 -2.81 -4.78 -20.92
N TYR A 113 -4.06 -4.38 -21.18
CA TYR A 113 -4.39 -3.37 -22.18
C TYR A 113 -3.77 -2.00 -21.85
N THR A 114 -3.92 -1.54 -20.61
CA THR A 114 -3.30 -0.28 -20.16
C THR A 114 -1.78 -0.34 -20.27
N LEU A 115 -1.16 -1.45 -19.86
CA LEU A 115 0.30 -1.62 -19.99
C LEU A 115 0.77 -1.66 -21.44
N SER A 116 -0.02 -2.25 -22.35
CA SER A 116 0.26 -2.21 -23.78
C SER A 116 0.22 -0.77 -24.31
N LYS A 117 -0.77 0.03 -23.91
CA LYS A 117 -0.85 1.46 -24.27
C LYS A 117 0.31 2.26 -23.72
N LEU A 118 0.68 2.04 -22.46
CA LEU A 118 1.86 2.66 -21.84
C LEU A 118 3.12 2.30 -22.61
N SER A 119 3.32 1.02 -22.94
CA SER A 119 4.53 0.52 -23.62
C SER A 119 4.74 1.13 -25.01
N ASN A 120 3.65 1.55 -25.67
CA ASN A 120 3.69 2.15 -27.01
C ASN A 120 3.56 3.69 -26.97
N CYS A 121 3.57 4.31 -25.79
CA CYS A 121 3.47 5.75 -25.72
C CYS A 121 4.79 6.41 -26.19
N PRO A 122 4.74 7.66 -26.71
CA PRO A 122 5.92 8.32 -27.26
C PRO A 122 7.09 8.45 -26.27
N LYS A 123 6.81 8.58 -24.96
CA LYS A 123 7.84 8.68 -23.92
C LYS A 123 8.62 7.38 -23.75
N VAL A 124 7.94 6.24 -23.76
CA VAL A 124 8.57 4.91 -23.66
C VAL A 124 9.37 4.60 -24.92
N LEU A 125 8.80 4.84 -26.11
CA LEU A 125 9.46 4.53 -27.38
C LEU A 125 10.78 5.31 -27.55
N LYS A 126 10.87 6.53 -27.01
CA LYS A 126 12.12 7.32 -26.99
C LYS A 126 13.26 6.66 -26.20
N LYS A 127 12.96 5.69 -25.32
CA LYS A 127 13.97 4.92 -24.58
C LYS A 127 14.51 3.72 -25.37
N ASN A 128 14.11 3.56 -26.64
CA ASN A 128 14.44 2.42 -27.49
C ASN A 128 14.02 1.06 -26.91
N ILE A 129 12.97 1.05 -26.08
CA ILE A 129 12.36 -0.17 -25.57
C ILE A 129 11.13 -0.46 -26.44
N PRO A 130 11.14 -1.52 -27.26
CA PRO A 130 9.98 -1.84 -28.10
C PRO A 130 8.80 -2.22 -27.20
N GLY A 131 7.68 -1.55 -27.39
CA GLY A 131 6.42 -1.88 -26.73
C GLY A 131 5.88 -3.24 -27.15
N PHE A 132 4.82 -3.67 -26.49
CA PHE A 132 4.08 -4.89 -26.85
C PHE A 132 2.64 -4.54 -27.22
N SER A 133 2.05 -5.32 -28.12
CA SER A 133 0.69 -5.11 -28.59
C SER A 133 -0.19 -6.24 -28.11
N ILE A 134 -1.34 -5.91 -27.54
CA ILE A 134 -2.37 -6.90 -27.30
C ILE A 134 -3.47 -6.81 -28.36
N HIS A 135 -3.97 -7.96 -28.77
CA HIS A 135 -5.14 -8.05 -29.63
C HIS A 135 -6.34 -8.45 -28.79
N LYS A 136 -7.52 -7.93 -29.12
CA LYS A 136 -8.75 -8.38 -28.48
C LYS A 136 -8.86 -9.89 -28.59
N PRO A 137 -9.21 -10.59 -27.49
CA PRO A 137 -9.43 -12.03 -27.52
C PRO A 137 -10.46 -12.36 -28.60
N ARG A 138 -10.18 -13.40 -29.39
CA ARG A 138 -11.02 -13.71 -30.57
C ARG A 138 -12.27 -14.50 -30.18
N THR A 139 -12.33 -15.02 -28.95
CA THR A 139 -13.40 -15.88 -28.45
C THR A 139 -13.71 -15.55 -26.99
N SER A 140 -14.97 -15.76 -26.58
CA SER A 140 -15.40 -15.61 -25.18
C SER A 140 -14.53 -16.42 -24.21
N SER A 141 -14.15 -17.63 -24.61
CA SER A 141 -13.28 -18.52 -23.82
C SER A 141 -11.88 -17.96 -23.57
N GLN A 142 -11.35 -17.08 -24.42
CA GLN A 142 -10.08 -16.42 -24.19
C GLN A 142 -10.23 -15.19 -23.27
N GLU A 143 -11.41 -14.55 -23.25
CA GLU A 143 -11.71 -13.46 -22.32
C GLU A 143 -11.87 -13.98 -20.89
N ASP A 144 -12.44 -15.17 -20.71
CA ASP A 144 -12.68 -15.78 -19.40
C ASP A 144 -11.37 -16.11 -18.65
N ILE A 145 -10.28 -16.37 -19.37
CA ILE A 145 -8.96 -16.66 -18.77
C ILE A 145 -8.42 -15.46 -17.97
N TYR A 146 -8.78 -14.24 -18.36
CA TYR A 146 -8.28 -13.01 -17.74
C TYR A 146 -9.27 -12.36 -16.78
N ARG A 147 -10.48 -12.93 -16.64
CA ARG A 147 -11.50 -12.46 -15.72
C ARG A 147 -11.56 -13.34 -14.48
N ASN A 148 -11.76 -12.71 -13.33
CA ASN A 148 -11.99 -13.40 -12.05
C ASN A 148 -10.94 -14.47 -11.71
N LEU A 149 -9.65 -14.14 -11.75
CA LEU A 149 -8.57 -15.07 -11.39
C LEU A 149 -8.72 -15.57 -9.93
N ASN A 150 -9.31 -14.74 -9.07
CA ASN A 150 -9.59 -15.09 -7.67
C ASN A 150 -10.73 -16.12 -7.48
N ALA A 151 -11.53 -16.45 -8.51
CA ALA A 151 -12.59 -17.45 -8.39
C ALA A 151 -12.06 -18.90 -8.42
N SER A 152 -10.79 -19.08 -8.80
CA SER A 152 -10.19 -20.40 -9.03
C SER A 152 -9.28 -20.90 -7.90
N GLU A 153 -9.01 -20.08 -6.87
CA GLU A 153 -8.19 -20.46 -5.73
C GLU A 153 -8.86 -20.15 -4.39
N ASP A 154 -8.63 -21.04 -3.42
CA ASP A 154 -9.14 -21.17 -2.06
C ASP A 154 -8.85 -19.92 -1.17
N ALA A 155 -9.38 -18.75 -1.56
CA ALA A 155 -9.24 -17.51 -0.79
C ALA A 155 -10.21 -17.50 0.41
N PRO A 156 -9.77 -17.04 1.61
CA PRO A 156 -10.62 -16.99 2.79
C PRO A 156 -11.85 -16.09 2.57
N PRO A 157 -12.96 -16.34 3.28
CA PRO A 157 -14.26 -15.77 2.95
C PRO A 157 -14.22 -14.24 3.05
N ARG A 158 -14.67 -13.57 1.98
CA ARG A 158 -15.02 -12.15 2.04
C ARG A 158 -16.20 -11.98 3.00
N THR A 159 -16.06 -11.10 3.99
CA THR A 159 -17.20 -10.55 4.74
C THR A 159 -18.10 -9.80 3.75
N PRO A 160 -19.41 -10.07 3.70
CA PRO A 160 -20.29 -9.42 2.74
C PRO A 160 -20.61 -8.01 3.23
N LEU A 161 -20.08 -6.98 2.55
CA LEU A 161 -20.63 -5.63 2.67
C LEU A 161 -21.79 -5.50 1.69
N GLY A 162 -22.98 -5.32 2.26
CA GLY A 162 -24.20 -5.00 1.52
C GLY A 162 -24.11 -3.63 0.85
N ASP A 163 -24.88 -3.52 -0.21
CA ASP A 163 -25.07 -2.34 -1.05
C ASP A 163 -25.31 -1.05 -0.26
N GLN A 164 -24.82 0.06 -0.84
CA GLN A 164 -24.93 1.46 -0.42
C GLN A 164 -23.77 1.97 0.46
N VAL A 165 -22.64 2.32 -0.16
CA VAL A 165 -21.71 3.29 0.47
C VAL A 165 -21.34 4.39 -0.53
N GLU A 166 -21.72 5.58 -0.11
CA GLU A 166 -21.59 6.91 -0.69
C GLU A 166 -20.11 7.26 -0.92
N TYR A 167 -19.69 7.34 -2.20
CA TYR A 167 -18.30 7.57 -2.64
C TYR A 167 -17.67 8.88 -2.10
N ALA A 168 -18.47 9.81 -1.57
CA ALA A 168 -17.99 11.10 -1.06
C ALA A 168 -17.29 11.02 0.31
N HIS A 169 -17.53 9.97 1.11
CA HIS A 169 -16.90 9.83 2.44
C HIS A 169 -15.51 9.16 2.40
N TYR A 170 -15.17 8.54 1.27
CA TYR A 170 -13.94 7.77 1.10
C TYR A 170 -12.68 8.65 0.95
N ASP A 171 -12.83 9.88 0.45
CA ASP A 171 -11.73 10.80 0.18
C ASP A 171 -11.12 11.37 1.49
N THR A 172 -11.97 11.66 2.48
CA THR A 172 -11.52 12.12 3.81
C THR A 172 -10.78 11.02 4.57
N HIS A 173 -11.22 9.76 4.48
CA HIS A 173 -10.54 8.63 5.11
C HIS A 173 -9.17 8.35 4.47
N VAL A 174 -9.03 8.52 3.16
CA VAL A 174 -7.74 8.38 2.45
C VAL A 174 -6.73 9.43 2.91
N HIS A 175 -7.15 10.69 3.00
CA HIS A 175 -6.28 11.77 3.49
C HIS A 175 -5.91 11.63 4.97
N ASN A 176 -6.86 11.18 5.82
CA ASN A 176 -6.63 11.00 7.25
C ASN A 176 -5.58 9.91 7.56
N GLU A 177 -5.57 8.83 6.78
CA GLU A 177 -4.58 7.74 6.92
C GLU A 177 -3.19 8.14 6.42
N GLU A 178 -3.11 9.00 5.39
CA GLU A 178 -1.83 9.60 4.95
C GLU A 178 -1.21 10.48 6.03
N ILE A 179 -2.01 11.33 6.68
CA ILE A 179 -1.56 12.15 7.81
C ILE A 179 -1.09 11.26 8.97
N TYR A 180 -1.83 10.20 9.30
CA TYR A 180 -1.43 9.28 10.38
C TYR A 180 -0.10 8.59 10.06
N GLN A 181 0.07 8.14 8.82
CA GLN A 181 1.30 7.51 8.36
C GLN A 181 2.49 8.49 8.42
N ASP A 182 2.33 9.72 7.94
CA ASP A 182 3.40 10.72 7.95
C ASP A 182 3.84 11.10 9.37
N LEU A 183 2.89 11.19 10.30
CA LEU A 183 3.16 11.61 11.67
C LEU A 183 3.67 10.47 12.56
N CYS A 184 3.22 9.23 12.34
CA CYS A 184 3.49 8.11 13.25
C CYS A 184 4.53 7.11 12.73
N SER A 185 4.93 7.18 11.44
CA SER A 185 5.91 6.25 10.85
C SER A 185 7.28 6.33 11.51
N ILE A 186 7.94 5.17 11.61
CA ILE A 186 9.32 5.06 12.09
C ILE A 186 10.28 5.17 10.90
N ASP A 187 11.22 6.10 10.96
CA ASP A 187 12.27 6.26 9.95
C ASP A 187 13.17 5.01 9.90
N LYS A 188 12.94 4.15 8.90
CA LYS A 188 13.66 2.86 8.69
C LYS A 188 15.16 3.01 8.34
N LYS A 189 15.72 4.23 8.39
CA LYS A 189 17.14 4.48 8.06
C LYS A 189 18.12 4.10 9.17
N SER A 190 17.65 3.83 10.40
CA SER A 190 18.57 3.59 11.53
C SER A 190 18.88 2.13 11.87
N THR A 191 18.17 1.14 11.31
CA THR A 191 18.25 -0.25 11.83
C THR A 191 18.07 -1.30 10.75
N LEU A 192 19.16 -1.60 10.01
CA LEU A 192 19.29 -2.86 9.27
C LEU A 192 20.69 -3.44 9.50
N PRO A 193 20.85 -4.45 10.36
CA PRO A 193 21.92 -5.42 10.20
C PRO A 193 21.47 -6.43 9.14
N SER A 194 22.27 -6.56 8.09
CA SER A 194 22.16 -7.61 7.09
C SER A 194 22.81 -8.87 7.64
N GLN A 195 22.07 -9.99 7.84
CA GLN A 195 22.63 -11.35 7.86
C GLN A 195 21.60 -12.51 7.91
N LEU A 196 22.10 -13.68 7.49
CA LEU A 196 21.46 -14.94 7.04
C LEU A 196 20.55 -15.70 8.02
N PRO A 197 19.67 -16.62 7.53
CA PRO A 197 18.59 -17.24 8.29
C PRO A 197 19.07 -18.33 9.26
N THR A 198 18.95 -18.07 10.56
CA THR A 198 19.02 -19.07 11.64
C THR A 198 17.77 -18.93 12.54
N ALA A 199 17.54 -19.87 13.45
CA ALA A 199 16.37 -19.87 14.35
C ALA A 199 16.25 -18.60 15.24
N SER A 200 17.26 -17.72 15.28
CA SER A 200 17.21 -16.40 15.94
C SER A 200 16.30 -15.39 15.24
N HIS A 201 15.97 -15.60 13.97
CA HIS A 201 15.16 -14.68 13.15
C HIS A 201 13.73 -14.49 13.67
N SER A 202 13.16 -15.49 14.34
CA SER A 202 11.79 -15.39 14.89
C SER A 202 11.76 -14.47 16.11
N LEU A 203 12.80 -14.51 16.94
CA LEU A 203 12.97 -13.61 18.09
C LEU A 203 13.26 -12.19 17.59
N GLU A 204 14.16 -12.02 16.61
CA GLU A 204 14.47 -10.72 16.02
C GLU A 204 13.25 -10.07 15.34
N LYS A 205 12.43 -10.85 14.62
CA LYS A 205 11.16 -10.35 14.04
C LYS A 205 10.15 -9.97 15.11
N ARG A 206 10.04 -10.78 16.18
CA ARG A 206 9.16 -10.48 17.31
C ARG A 206 9.59 -9.19 18.01
N ASP A 207 10.88 -9.04 18.28
CA ASP A 207 11.44 -7.87 18.93
C ASP A 207 11.29 -6.63 18.04
N TYR A 208 11.46 -6.78 16.72
CA TYR A 208 11.16 -5.72 15.75
C TYR A 208 9.71 -5.26 15.84
N VAL A 209 8.73 -6.17 15.80
CA VAL A 209 7.30 -5.82 15.88
C VAL A 209 6.94 -5.17 17.21
N ILE A 210 7.53 -5.64 18.32
CA ILE A 210 7.32 -5.06 19.64
C ILE A 210 7.90 -3.64 19.72
N ASN A 211 9.11 -3.44 19.18
CA ASN A 211 9.72 -2.12 19.14
C ASN A 211 8.95 -1.16 18.22
N GLU A 212 8.48 -1.66 17.08
CA GLU A 212 7.63 -0.90 16.15
C GLU A 212 6.37 -0.42 16.87
N LEU A 213 5.65 -1.30 17.55
CA LEU A 213 4.46 -0.96 18.33
C LEU A 213 4.73 0.14 19.37
N VAL A 214 5.83 0.02 20.13
CA VAL A 214 6.18 0.98 21.19
C VAL A 214 6.54 2.35 20.63
N GLU A 215 7.29 2.39 19.52
CA GLU A 215 7.72 3.63 18.87
C GLU A 215 6.56 4.32 18.12
N THR A 216 5.69 3.57 17.41
CA THR A 216 4.51 4.17 16.78
C THR A 216 3.56 4.77 17.82
N GLU A 217 3.39 4.11 18.97
CA GLU A 217 2.58 4.64 20.08
C GLU A 217 3.20 5.92 20.66
N LYS A 218 4.53 5.95 20.81
CA LYS A 218 5.24 7.16 21.26
C LYS A 218 5.01 8.33 20.31
N ASN A 219 5.18 8.11 19.00
CA ASN A 219 4.97 9.15 18.00
C ASN A 219 3.52 9.68 18.06
N TYR A 220 2.55 8.78 18.21
CA TYR A 220 1.15 9.18 18.37
C TYR A 220 0.91 10.05 19.60
N VAL A 221 1.47 9.68 20.76
CA VAL A 221 1.42 10.50 21.98
C VAL A 221 2.08 11.87 21.80
N ASP A 222 3.23 11.92 21.12
CA ASP A 222 3.95 13.17 20.85
C ASP A 222 3.15 14.12 19.93
N VAL A 223 2.41 13.57 18.97
CA VAL A 223 1.48 14.32 18.11
C VAL A 223 0.33 14.89 18.94
N LEU A 224 -0.32 14.08 19.79
CA LEU A 224 -1.39 14.55 20.66
C LEU A 224 -0.90 15.66 21.62
N ALA A 225 0.29 15.48 22.20
CA ALA A 225 0.91 16.48 23.07
C ALA A 225 1.23 17.78 22.30
N THR A 226 1.66 17.67 21.05
CA THR A 226 1.90 18.82 20.16
C THR A 226 0.59 19.52 19.83
N LEU A 227 -0.47 18.79 19.52
CA LEU A 227 -1.80 19.37 19.25
C LEU A 227 -2.30 20.18 20.45
N GLN A 228 -2.12 19.65 21.67
CA GLN A 228 -2.47 20.38 22.88
C GLN A 228 -1.61 21.64 23.09
N ARG A 229 -0.29 21.50 22.97
CA ARG A 229 0.66 22.57 23.29
C ARG A 229 0.64 23.70 22.28
N CYS A 230 0.53 23.37 20.99
CA CYS A 230 0.67 24.32 19.89
C CYS A 230 -0.67 24.85 19.38
N PHE A 231 -1.78 24.15 19.60
CA PHE A 231 -3.09 24.57 19.08
C PHE A 231 -4.12 24.76 20.19
N MET A 232 -4.43 23.72 20.97
CA MET A 232 -5.51 23.79 21.97
C MET A 232 -5.27 24.89 23.02
N ARG A 233 -4.05 24.97 23.59
CA ARG A 233 -3.72 25.99 24.61
C ARG A 233 -3.68 27.41 24.03
N PRO A 234 -2.98 27.69 22.90
CA PRO A 234 -2.96 29.04 22.33
C PRO A 234 -4.33 29.52 21.82
N LEU A 235 -5.12 28.61 21.23
CA LEU A 235 -6.47 28.96 20.76
C LEU A 235 -7.46 29.12 21.90
N GLY A 236 -7.20 28.53 23.07
CA GLY A 236 -8.08 28.68 24.23
C GLY A 236 -8.19 30.10 24.80
N SER A 237 -7.22 30.98 24.52
CA SER A 237 -7.34 32.41 24.85
C SER A 237 -8.07 33.23 23.78
N ILE A 238 -8.39 32.64 22.63
CA ILE A 238 -8.96 33.34 21.46
C ILE A 238 -10.39 32.87 21.17
N LEU A 239 -10.62 31.56 21.24
CA LEU A 239 -11.91 30.93 20.99
C LEU A 239 -12.80 30.98 22.23
N LYS A 240 -14.12 30.95 22.01
CA LYS A 240 -15.07 30.71 23.10
C LYS A 240 -14.89 29.29 23.65
N ASP A 241 -15.18 29.11 24.93
CA ASP A 241 -15.05 27.80 25.58
C ASP A 241 -15.90 26.70 24.93
N GLU A 242 -17.02 27.06 24.30
CA GLU A 242 -17.90 26.14 23.58
C GLU A 242 -17.27 25.69 22.26
N ASP A 243 -16.79 26.62 21.43
CA ASP A 243 -16.11 26.32 20.17
C ASP A 243 -14.84 25.50 20.41
N ASN A 244 -14.07 25.85 21.44
CA ASN A 244 -12.87 25.12 21.83
C ASN A 244 -13.20 23.67 22.23
N ARG A 245 -14.29 23.46 22.98
CA ARG A 245 -14.78 22.11 23.35
C ARG A 245 -15.22 21.30 22.14
N ILE A 246 -15.85 21.93 21.15
CA ILE A 246 -16.30 21.24 19.93
C ILE A 246 -15.09 20.86 19.05
N ILE A 247 -14.15 21.79 18.84
CA ILE A 247 -13.00 21.59 17.95
C ILE A 247 -12.01 20.56 18.52
N PHE A 248 -11.72 20.61 19.82
CA PHE A 248 -10.71 19.76 20.47
C PHE A 248 -11.32 18.64 21.32
N MET A 249 -12.57 18.28 21.05
CA MET A 249 -13.33 17.29 21.79
C MET A 249 -12.50 16.02 22.08
N GLY A 250 -12.34 15.67 23.34
CA GLY A 250 -11.67 14.44 23.78
C GLY A 250 -10.15 14.40 23.64
N ILE A 251 -9.49 15.37 22.99
CA ILE A 251 -8.03 15.34 22.76
C ILE A 251 -7.22 15.28 24.06
N LYS A 252 -7.67 16.00 25.09
CA LYS A 252 -6.99 16.01 26.39
C LYS A 252 -6.99 14.62 27.02
N GLU A 253 -8.18 14.02 27.09
CA GLU A 253 -8.39 12.70 27.68
C GLU A 253 -7.67 11.62 26.87
N LEU A 254 -7.79 11.67 25.53
CA LEU A 254 -7.10 10.76 24.62
C LEU A 254 -5.57 10.78 24.83
N CYS A 255 -4.98 11.97 24.96
CA CYS A 255 -3.55 12.09 25.24
C CYS A 255 -3.16 11.50 26.60
N GLU A 256 -4.00 11.66 27.63
CA GLU A 256 -3.74 11.10 28.96
C GLU A 256 -3.82 9.56 28.93
N ILE A 257 -4.81 9.00 28.22
CA ILE A 257 -4.99 7.56 28.05
C ILE A 257 -3.78 6.97 27.30
N HIS A 258 -3.45 7.50 26.13
CA HIS A 258 -2.35 7.01 25.30
C HIS A 258 -0.98 7.19 25.99
N ALA A 259 -0.74 8.30 26.69
CA ALA A 259 0.51 8.48 27.44
C ALA A 259 0.66 7.44 28.57
N GLY A 260 -0.44 7.09 29.24
CA GLY A 260 -0.47 6.04 30.25
C GLY A 260 -0.26 4.65 29.66
N PHE A 261 -0.90 4.35 28.53
CA PHE A 261 -0.74 3.12 27.79
C PHE A 261 0.71 2.94 27.30
N HIS A 262 1.28 3.96 26.66
CA HIS A 262 2.68 3.98 26.22
C HIS A 262 3.66 3.74 27.39
N SER A 263 3.41 4.37 28.54
CA SER A 263 4.22 4.17 29.75
C SER A 263 4.21 2.71 30.21
N GLN A 264 3.07 2.03 30.14
CA GLN A 264 2.99 0.60 30.48
C GLN A 264 3.65 -0.28 29.42
N LEU A 265 3.47 0.01 28.13
CA LEU A 265 4.17 -0.70 27.05
C LEU A 265 5.68 -0.65 27.27
N ARG A 266 6.24 0.54 27.54
CA ARG A 266 7.68 0.73 27.82
C ARG A 266 8.17 -0.07 29.02
N LYS A 267 7.36 -0.18 30.09
CA LYS A 267 7.73 -0.97 31.28
C LYS A 267 7.72 -2.47 31.01
N VAL A 268 6.79 -2.94 30.18
CA VAL A 268 6.68 -4.38 29.86
C VAL A 268 7.80 -4.84 28.93
N VAL A 269 8.27 -3.99 28.02
CA VAL A 269 9.38 -4.32 27.12
C VAL A 269 10.77 -4.09 27.73
N ALA A 270 10.85 -3.52 28.94
CA ALA A 270 12.12 -3.26 29.61
C ALA A 270 12.84 -4.58 30.00
N PRO A 271 14.18 -4.62 29.93
CA PRO A 271 14.94 -5.81 30.33
C PRO A 271 14.63 -6.22 31.78
N GLY A 272 14.31 -7.50 31.97
CA GLY A 272 13.98 -8.06 33.29
C GLY A 272 12.52 -7.93 33.72
N SER A 273 11.63 -7.41 32.86
CA SER A 273 10.20 -7.42 33.12
C SER A 273 9.61 -8.83 33.01
N SER A 274 8.82 -9.24 34.00
CA SER A 274 8.07 -10.50 34.00
C SER A 274 6.64 -10.37 33.48
N ALA A 275 6.20 -9.15 33.18
CA ALA A 275 4.84 -8.84 32.77
C ALA A 275 4.57 -9.22 31.30
N ARG A 276 3.32 -9.56 30.97
CA ARG A 276 2.95 -9.92 29.60
C ARG A 276 2.46 -8.71 28.84
N LEU A 277 2.96 -8.54 27.60
CA LEU A 277 2.51 -7.45 26.72
C LEU A 277 0.98 -7.43 26.54
N SER A 278 0.36 -8.60 26.42
CA SER A 278 -1.09 -8.75 26.28
C SER A 278 -1.89 -8.21 27.47
N GLU A 279 -1.35 -8.26 28.69
CA GLU A 279 -2.03 -7.75 29.88
C GLU A 279 -2.17 -6.23 29.82
N VAL A 280 -1.21 -5.53 29.21
CA VAL A 280 -1.31 -4.08 28.99
C VAL A 280 -2.53 -3.77 28.14
N PHE A 281 -2.70 -4.45 27.00
CA PHE A 281 -3.86 -4.23 26.13
C PHE A 281 -5.18 -4.52 26.84
N LEU A 282 -5.27 -5.61 27.60
CA LEU A 282 -6.48 -5.95 28.35
C LEU A 282 -6.80 -4.92 29.44
N ASN A 283 -5.80 -4.40 30.15
CA ASN A 283 -5.97 -3.42 31.22
C ASN A 283 -6.39 -2.03 30.72
N TRP A 284 -6.05 -1.68 29.48
CA TRP A 284 -6.35 -0.38 28.88
C TRP A 284 -7.57 -0.39 27.96
N ARG A 285 -8.08 -1.58 27.58
CA ARG A 285 -9.22 -1.74 26.67
C ARG A 285 -10.42 -0.87 27.02
N GLU A 286 -10.86 -0.89 28.28
CA GLU A 286 -12.07 -0.15 28.72
C GLU A 286 -11.86 1.37 28.83
N LYS A 287 -10.61 1.84 28.68
CA LYS A 287 -10.28 3.26 28.69
C LYS A 287 -10.22 3.87 27.29
N PHE A 288 -10.11 3.04 26.26
CA PHE A 288 -10.14 3.43 24.85
C PHE A 288 -11.57 3.36 24.32
#